data_AF-A0A0P9E4D4-F1
#
_entry.id   AF-A0A0P9E4D4-F1
#
_cell.length_a   1.000
_cell.length_b   1.000
_cell.length_c   1.000
_cell.angle_alpha   90.00
_cell.angle_beta   90.00
_cell.angle_gamma   90.00
#
_symmetry.space_group_name_H-M   'P 1'
#
loop_
_entity.id
_entity.type
_entity.pdbx_description
1 polymer ?
#
loop_
_entity_poly.entity_id
_entity_poly.type
_entity_poly.pdbx_seq_one_letter_code
_entity_poly.pdbx_strand_id
1 'polypeptide(L)'
;MTVVKPPTFEELVQMYGSPKAAVQHLIESGFTPEQIEWKWGVPYHLIRLFIAGIPLKNPAPFSSVVKVYERLAVLRSKKGKETGLAKFFQREDLGLEMKTRLALGNIIEESLKVGPGTVERAVSLATGTSIREVRKLLIDYGEHGEVAFLLKNRRKKN
;
A
#
# COMPACT_ATOMS: atom_id res chain seq x y z
N MET A 1 15.15 -39.71 -1.50
CA MET A 1 14.37 -38.82 -0.61
C MET A 1 13.48 -37.98 -1.49
N THR A 2 12.15 -38.13 -1.39
CA THR A 2 11.21 -37.31 -2.16
C THR A 2 11.36 -35.87 -1.66
N VAL A 3 11.84 -34.98 -2.52
CA VAL A 3 11.88 -33.54 -2.22
C VAL A 3 10.42 -33.07 -2.24
N VAL A 4 9.79 -33.08 -1.08
CA VAL A 4 8.42 -32.57 -0.92
C VAL A 4 8.51 -31.07 -1.13
N LYS A 5 7.92 -30.58 -2.23
CA LYS A 5 7.86 -29.16 -2.52
C LYS A 5 7.04 -28.48 -1.42
N PRO A 6 7.54 -27.39 -0.80
CA PRO A 6 6.75 -26.68 0.19
C PRO A 6 5.47 -26.14 -0.44
N PRO A 7 4.34 -26.14 0.31
CA PRO A 7 3.07 -25.67 -0.20
C PRO A 7 3.12 -24.18 -0.51
N THR A 8 2.39 -23.80 -1.56
CA THR A 8 2.23 -22.38 -1.91
C THR A 8 1.37 -21.65 -0.89
N PHE A 9 1.42 -20.31 -0.86
CA PHE A 9 0.59 -19.55 0.07
C PHE A 9 -0.90 -19.76 -0.20
N GLU A 10 -1.29 -19.88 -1.47
CA GLU A 10 -2.68 -20.16 -1.86
C GLU A 10 -3.16 -21.52 -1.35
N GLU A 11 -2.31 -22.56 -1.42
CA GLU A 11 -2.60 -23.88 -0.84
C GLU A 11 -2.75 -23.81 0.68
N LEU A 12 -1.92 -23.02 1.37
CA LEU A 12 -2.07 -22.77 2.80
C LEU A 12 -3.39 -22.05 3.10
N VAL A 13 -3.76 -21.03 2.31
CA VAL A 13 -5.06 -20.34 2.49
C VAL A 13 -6.22 -21.30 2.27
N GLN A 14 -6.14 -22.21 1.31
CA GLN A 14 -7.18 -23.23 1.09
C GLN A 14 -7.27 -24.22 2.25
N MET A 15 -6.15 -24.68 2.81
CA MET A 15 -6.14 -25.60 3.94
C MET A 15 -6.62 -24.97 5.25
N TYR A 16 -6.21 -23.74 5.55
CA TYR A 16 -6.51 -23.06 6.82
C TYR A 16 -7.69 -22.08 6.70
N GLY A 17 -8.34 -22.01 5.54
CA GLY A 17 -9.56 -21.25 5.26
C GLY A 17 -9.39 -19.73 5.11
N SER A 18 -8.30 -19.13 5.58
CA SER A 18 -8.06 -17.69 5.42
C SER A 18 -6.58 -17.32 5.36
N PRO A 19 -6.22 -16.19 4.72
CA PRO A 19 -4.84 -15.68 4.73
C PRO A 19 -4.30 -15.42 6.14
N LYS A 20 -5.16 -14.95 7.06
CA LYS A 20 -4.79 -14.74 8.46
C LYS A 20 -4.43 -16.06 9.13
N ALA A 21 -5.25 -17.09 8.98
CA ALA A 21 -5.01 -18.40 9.58
C ALA A 21 -3.76 -19.08 8.99
N ALA A 22 -3.54 -18.94 7.67
CA ALA A 22 -2.33 -19.44 7.02
C ALA A 22 -1.06 -18.78 7.58
N VAL A 23 -1.06 -17.44 7.75
CA VAL A 23 0.07 -16.71 8.34
C VAL A 23 0.26 -17.09 9.81
N GLN A 24 -0.83 -17.21 10.57
CA GLN A 24 -0.79 -17.60 11.97
C GLN A 24 -0.13 -18.99 12.15
N HIS A 25 -0.53 -19.97 11.33
CA HIS A 25 0.06 -21.30 11.34
C HIS A 25 1.56 -21.28 11.02
N LEU A 26 2.00 -20.46 10.06
CA LEU A 26 3.43 -20.32 9.74
C LEU A 26 4.23 -19.77 10.93
N ILE A 27 3.67 -18.83 11.68
CA ILE A 27 4.31 -18.26 12.87
C ILE A 27 4.38 -19.29 14.00
N GLU A 28 3.28 -20.03 14.23
CA GLU A 28 3.23 -21.13 15.21
C GLU A 28 4.21 -22.26 14.85
N SER A 29 4.48 -22.45 13.56
CA SER A 29 5.50 -23.37 13.04
C SER A 29 6.94 -22.85 13.19
N GLY A 30 7.14 -21.65 13.76
CA GLY A 30 8.45 -21.07 14.05
C GLY A 30 9.04 -20.19 12.95
N PHE A 31 8.27 -19.83 11.91
CA PHE A 31 8.76 -18.90 10.89
C PHE A 31 8.65 -17.44 11.35
N THR A 32 9.71 -16.68 11.08
CA THR A 32 9.71 -15.22 11.30
C THR A 32 8.93 -14.49 10.21
N PRO A 33 8.38 -13.30 10.47
CA PRO A 33 7.69 -12.49 9.46
C PRO A 33 8.53 -12.23 8.20
N GLU A 34 9.84 -12.03 8.36
CA GLU A 34 10.79 -11.81 7.28
C GLU A 34 10.95 -13.07 6.41
N GLN A 35 11.00 -14.26 7.04
CA GLN A 35 11.03 -15.54 6.33
C GLN A 35 9.72 -15.80 5.59
N ILE A 36 8.58 -15.42 6.19
CA ILE A 36 7.26 -15.60 5.56
C ILE A 36 7.15 -14.73 4.29
N GLU A 37 7.56 -13.46 4.38
CA GLU A 37 7.59 -12.57 3.23
C GLU A 37 8.50 -13.12 2.11
N TRP A 38 9.70 -13.56 2.47
CA TRP A 38 10.67 -14.03 1.49
C TRP A 38 10.26 -15.36 0.82
N LYS A 39 9.76 -16.33 1.59
CA LYS A 39 9.43 -17.68 1.08
C LYS A 39 8.06 -17.78 0.43
N TRP A 40 7.06 -17.07 0.95
CA TRP A 40 5.68 -17.16 0.49
C TRP A 40 5.18 -15.89 -0.22
N GLY A 41 6.00 -14.84 -0.31
CA GLY A 41 5.66 -13.62 -1.03
C GLY A 41 4.57 -12.78 -0.36
N VAL A 42 4.23 -13.08 0.90
CA VAL A 42 3.21 -12.34 1.64
C VAL A 42 3.81 -11.00 2.08
N PRO A 43 3.23 -9.85 1.71
CA PRO A 43 3.78 -8.56 2.09
C PRO A 43 3.95 -8.40 3.61
N TYR A 44 5.13 -7.95 4.04
CA TYR A 44 5.48 -7.83 5.47
C TYR A 44 4.43 -7.12 6.32
N HIS A 45 3.88 -6.02 5.80
CA HIS A 45 2.87 -5.22 6.49
C HIS A 45 1.58 -6.01 6.74
N LEU A 46 1.16 -6.90 5.82
CA LEU A 46 -0.01 -7.75 6.04
C LEU A 46 0.26 -8.79 7.12
N ILE A 47 1.45 -9.38 7.13
CA ILE A 47 1.88 -10.31 8.18
C ILE A 47 1.79 -9.63 9.56
N ARG A 48 2.35 -8.42 9.68
CA ARG A 48 2.28 -7.62 10.92
C ARG A 48 0.84 -7.31 11.33
N LEU A 49 -0.04 -6.97 10.40
CA LEU A 49 -1.46 -6.72 10.69
C LEU A 49 -2.17 -7.98 11.19
N PHE A 50 -1.89 -9.13 10.58
CA PHE A 50 -2.47 -10.41 11.01
C PHE A 50 -1.99 -10.81 12.40
N ILE A 51 -0.69 -10.65 12.70
CA ILE A 51 -0.11 -10.87 14.05
C ILE A 51 -0.77 -9.98 15.09
N ALA A 52 -0.97 -8.71 14.75
CA ALA A 52 -1.62 -7.74 15.64
C ALA A 52 -3.13 -8.02 15.81
N GLY A 53 -3.69 -9.04 15.15
CA GLY A 53 -5.11 -9.36 15.19
C GLY A 53 -6.00 -8.34 14.48
N ILE A 54 -5.42 -7.39 13.74
CA ILE A 54 -6.15 -6.29 13.12
C ILE A 54 -6.85 -6.81 11.86
N PRO A 55 -8.20 -6.79 11.79
CA PRO A 55 -8.90 -7.21 10.59
C PRO A 55 -8.67 -6.21 9.45
N LEU A 56 -8.48 -6.74 8.23
CA LEU A 56 -8.48 -5.91 7.04
C LEU A 56 -9.89 -5.38 6.81
N LYS A 57 -10.12 -4.11 7.17
CA LYS A 57 -11.44 -3.46 7.02
C LYS A 57 -11.83 -3.26 5.55
N ASN A 58 -10.85 -3.15 4.64
CA ASN A 58 -11.07 -3.01 3.21
C ASN A 58 -10.21 -4.01 2.44
N PRO A 59 -10.81 -4.87 1.60
CA PRO A 59 -10.07 -5.78 0.73
C PRO A 59 -9.48 -5.07 -0.50
N ALA A 60 -10.00 -3.87 -0.83
CA ALA A 60 -9.57 -3.12 -2.01
C ALA A 60 -8.10 -2.69 -1.89
N PRO A 61 -7.22 -3.10 -2.83
CA PRO A 61 -5.83 -2.66 -2.81
C PRO A 61 -5.74 -1.17 -3.14
N PHE A 62 -4.95 -0.41 -2.39
CA PHE A 62 -4.82 1.04 -2.60
C PHE A 62 -4.33 1.40 -4.01
N SER A 63 -3.54 0.53 -4.66
CA SER A 63 -3.13 0.68 -6.06
C SER A 63 -4.29 0.79 -7.04
N SER A 64 -5.43 0.14 -6.75
CA SER A 64 -6.65 0.27 -7.56
C SER A 64 -7.30 1.65 -7.42
N VAL A 65 -7.14 2.30 -6.26
CA VAL A 65 -7.60 3.68 -6.02
C VAL A 65 -6.67 4.67 -6.74
N VAL A 66 -5.35 4.45 -6.68
CA VAL A 66 -4.36 5.29 -7.37
C VAL A 66 -4.63 5.39 -8.87
N LYS A 67 -5.00 4.29 -9.53
CA LYS A 67 -5.41 4.29 -10.96
C LYS A 67 -6.55 5.27 -11.27
N VAL A 68 -7.46 5.48 -10.32
CA VAL A 68 -8.55 6.45 -10.47
C VAL A 68 -7.98 7.87 -10.42
N TYR A 69 -7.08 8.17 -9.48
CA TYR A 69 -6.44 9.48 -9.39
C TYR A 69 -5.59 9.79 -10.61
N GLU A 70 -4.79 8.84 -11.10
CA GLU A 70 -3.99 8.99 -12.32
C GLU A 70 -4.90 9.35 -13.52
N ARG A 71 -6.02 8.66 -13.66
CA ARG A 71 -6.99 8.96 -14.72
C ARG A 71 -7.62 10.34 -14.53
N LEU A 72 -8.02 10.70 -13.31
CA LEU A 72 -8.64 12.00 -13.01
C LEU A 72 -7.67 13.17 -13.25
N ALA A 73 -6.38 12.99 -13.00
CA ALA A 73 -5.33 13.99 -13.23
C ALA A 73 -5.17 14.33 -14.71
N VAL A 74 -5.33 13.36 -15.61
CA VAL A 74 -5.20 13.55 -17.07
C VAL A 74 -6.46 14.21 -17.68
N LEU A 75 -7.62 14.04 -17.05
CA LEU A 75 -8.89 14.58 -17.56
C LEU A 75 -8.95 16.10 -17.41
N ARG A 76 -9.08 16.83 -18.53
CA ARG A 76 -9.17 18.29 -18.53
C ARG A 76 -10.58 18.81 -18.25
N SER A 77 -11.61 18.12 -18.76
CA SER A 77 -13.00 18.56 -18.63
C SER A 77 -13.62 18.21 -17.27
N LYS A 78 -14.41 19.12 -16.71
CA LYS A 78 -15.21 18.88 -15.49
C LYS A 78 -16.11 17.64 -15.62
N LYS A 79 -16.88 17.56 -16.71
CA LYS A 79 -17.80 16.44 -17.00
C LYS A 79 -17.08 15.08 -17.06
N GLY A 80 -15.87 15.07 -17.61
CA GLY A 80 -15.02 13.87 -17.61
C GLY A 80 -14.61 13.44 -16.19
N LYS A 81 -14.21 14.41 -15.33
CA LYS A 81 -13.87 14.14 -13.93
C LYS A 81 -15.08 13.65 -13.13
N GLU A 82 -16.25 14.25 -13.33
CA GLU A 82 -17.52 13.81 -12.73
C GLU A 82 -17.85 12.36 -13.12
N THR A 83 -17.70 12.02 -14.39
CA THR A 83 -17.92 10.65 -14.87
C THR A 83 -16.91 9.66 -14.27
N GLY A 84 -15.65 10.07 -14.12
CA GLY A 84 -14.61 9.27 -13.47
C GLY A 84 -14.90 9.01 -12.00
N LEU A 85 -15.35 10.04 -11.28
CA LEU A 85 -15.78 9.92 -9.88
C LEU A 85 -17.05 9.07 -9.75
N ALA A 86 -18.05 9.24 -10.62
CA ALA A 86 -19.26 8.42 -10.59
C ALA A 86 -18.92 6.91 -10.68
N LYS A 87 -18.00 6.53 -11.59
CA LYS A 87 -17.49 5.15 -11.69
C LYS A 87 -16.76 4.70 -10.43
N PHE A 88 -16.02 5.58 -9.78
CA PHE A 88 -15.37 5.27 -8.50
C PHE A 88 -16.40 5.01 -7.38
N PHE A 89 -17.49 5.78 -7.34
CA PHE A 89 -18.56 5.60 -6.36
C PHE A 89 -19.37 4.31 -6.55
N GLN A 90 -19.41 3.77 -7.77
CA GLN A 90 -20.06 2.49 -8.10
C GLN A 90 -19.31 1.25 -7.61
N ARG A 91 -18.07 1.39 -7.11
CA ARG A 91 -17.28 0.26 -6.61
C ARG A 91 -17.93 -0.42 -5.40
N GLU A 92 -17.99 -1.74 -5.37
CA GLU A 92 -18.58 -2.46 -4.22
C GLU A 92 -17.55 -2.82 -3.13
N ASP A 93 -16.25 -2.71 -3.46
CA ASP A 93 -15.14 -3.12 -2.61
C ASP A 93 -14.69 -2.06 -1.57
N LEU A 94 -15.34 -0.90 -1.55
CA LEU A 94 -15.12 0.19 -0.60
C LEU A 94 -16.45 0.66 -0.01
N GLY A 95 -16.48 0.99 1.28
CA GLY A 95 -17.62 1.64 1.91
C GLY A 95 -17.81 3.08 1.43
N LEU A 96 -19.05 3.59 1.47
CA LEU A 96 -19.39 4.95 1.02
C LEU A 96 -18.54 6.03 1.72
N GLU A 97 -18.39 5.93 3.05
CA GLU A 97 -17.58 6.86 3.83
C GLU A 97 -16.14 6.93 3.32
N MET A 98 -15.51 5.77 3.10
CA MET A 98 -14.13 5.71 2.61
C MET A 98 -14.01 6.30 1.19
N LYS A 99 -14.97 6.04 0.30
CA LYS A 99 -14.99 6.64 -1.03
C LYS A 99 -15.05 8.15 -0.96
N THR A 100 -15.93 8.70 -0.12
CA THR A 100 -16.08 10.15 0.06
C THR A 100 -14.79 10.76 0.61
N ARG A 101 -14.21 10.16 1.65
CA ARG A 101 -12.94 10.61 2.25
C ARG A 101 -11.79 10.62 1.23
N LEU A 102 -11.64 9.54 0.47
CA LEU A 102 -10.64 9.43 -0.60
C LEU A 102 -10.88 10.46 -1.72
N ALA A 103 -12.13 10.69 -2.13
CA ALA A 103 -12.44 11.66 -3.17
C ALA A 103 -12.14 13.11 -2.74
N LEU A 104 -12.31 13.42 -1.45
CA LEU A 104 -12.05 14.74 -0.89
C LEU A 104 -10.57 14.96 -0.49
N GLY A 105 -9.77 13.89 -0.42
CA GLY A 105 -8.39 13.97 0.08
C GLY A 105 -8.28 14.04 1.60
N ASN A 106 -9.38 13.79 2.33
CA ASN A 106 -9.44 13.86 3.79
C ASN A 106 -9.67 12.47 4.37
N ILE A 107 -8.59 11.79 4.77
CA ILE A 107 -8.64 10.40 5.25
C ILE A 107 -9.15 10.31 6.71
N ILE A 108 -8.88 11.33 7.50
CA ILE A 108 -9.26 11.46 8.91
C ILE A 108 -9.74 12.89 9.18
N GLU A 109 -10.64 13.06 10.15
CA GLU A 109 -11.15 14.38 10.56
C GLU A 109 -10.12 15.18 11.36
N GLU A 110 -9.32 14.48 12.16
CA GLU A 110 -8.27 15.05 12.98
C GLU A 110 -7.01 15.34 12.17
N SER A 111 -6.28 16.38 12.56
CA SER A 111 -4.96 16.63 11.99
C SER A 111 -4.00 15.50 12.34
N LEU A 112 -3.36 14.91 11.32
CA LEU A 112 -2.31 13.90 11.49
C LEU A 112 -1.05 14.45 12.17
N LYS A 113 -0.92 15.77 12.31
CA LYS A 113 0.29 16.46 12.80
C LYS A 113 1.56 16.06 12.02
N VAL A 114 1.39 15.70 10.76
CA VAL A 114 2.48 15.36 9.83
C VAL A 114 2.74 16.55 8.93
N GLY A 115 3.87 17.23 9.15
CA GLY A 115 4.33 18.32 8.30
C GLY A 115 5.31 17.87 7.20
N PRO A 116 5.67 18.76 6.27
CA PRO A 116 6.58 18.46 5.15
C PRO A 116 7.92 17.84 5.58
N GLY A 117 8.52 18.36 6.66
CA GLY A 117 9.80 17.82 7.17
C GLY A 117 9.71 16.38 7.68
N THR A 118 8.56 15.99 8.24
CA THR A 118 8.30 14.60 8.64
C THR A 118 8.17 13.70 7.41
N VAL A 119 7.48 14.17 6.37
CA VAL A 119 7.33 13.46 5.09
C VAL A 119 8.68 13.27 4.41
N GLU A 120 9.50 14.30 4.30
CA GLU A 120 10.85 14.22 3.73
C GLU A 120 11.72 13.18 4.44
N ARG A 121 11.67 13.17 5.78
CA ARG A 121 12.41 12.20 6.58
C ARG A 121 11.91 10.77 6.38
N ALA A 122 10.60 10.59 6.29
CA ALA A 122 10.01 9.29 5.98
C ALA A 122 10.42 8.79 4.59
N VAL A 123 10.43 9.66 3.57
CA VAL A 123 10.89 9.32 2.21
C VAL A 123 12.37 8.94 2.22
N SER A 124 13.22 9.69 2.93
CA SER A 124 14.64 9.39 3.10
C SER A 124 14.85 7.99 3.69
N LEU A 125 14.17 7.67 4.79
CA LEU A 125 14.25 6.36 5.43
C LEU A 125 13.72 5.22 4.54
N ALA A 126 12.56 5.43 3.90
CA ALA A 126 11.94 4.40 3.07
C ALA A 126 12.72 4.08 1.79
N THR A 127 13.45 5.06 1.25
CA THR A 127 14.19 4.92 -0.01
C THR A 127 15.68 4.64 0.21
N GLY A 128 16.20 4.82 1.43
CA GLY A 128 17.63 4.77 1.74
C GLY A 128 18.41 5.98 1.21
N THR A 129 17.71 7.01 0.71
CA THR A 129 18.30 8.21 0.12
C THR A 129 18.62 9.23 1.20
N SER A 130 19.72 9.98 1.08
CA SER A 130 20.05 11.02 2.06
C SER A 130 18.98 12.13 2.10
N ILE A 131 18.72 12.69 3.28
CA ILE A 131 17.74 13.79 3.43
C ILE A 131 18.08 15.02 2.59
N ARG A 132 19.38 15.28 2.37
CA ARG A 132 19.86 16.40 1.53
C ARG A 132 19.45 16.21 0.07
N GLU A 133 19.56 14.99 -0.44
CA GLU A 133 19.16 14.66 -1.81
C GLU A 133 17.64 14.68 -1.99
N VAL A 134 16.87 14.17 -1.00
CA VAL A 134 15.41 14.29 -1.01
C VAL A 134 14.96 15.75 -1.10
N ARG A 135 15.57 16.64 -0.30
CA ARG A 135 15.28 18.08 -0.34
C ARG A 135 15.68 18.74 -1.66
N LYS A 136 16.81 18.33 -2.24
CA LYS A 136 17.23 18.82 -3.56
C LYS A 136 16.19 18.45 -4.63
N LEU A 137 15.75 17.19 -4.66
CA LEU A 137 14.70 16.75 -5.58
C LEU A 137 13.38 17.48 -5.31
N LEU A 138 13.05 17.78 -4.06
CA LEU A 138 11.84 18.57 -3.77
C LEU A 138 11.91 19.99 -4.34
N ILE A 139 13.08 20.63 -4.35
CA ILE A 139 13.28 21.92 -5.02
C ILE A 139 13.08 21.78 -6.52
N ASP A 140 13.61 20.71 -7.12
CA ASP A 140 13.56 20.49 -8.57
C ASP A 140 12.14 20.12 -9.07
N TYR A 141 11.38 19.32 -8.30
CA TYR A 141 10.09 18.75 -8.72
C TYR A 141 8.86 19.40 -8.05
N GLY A 142 9.03 20.16 -6.97
CA GLY A 142 7.96 20.92 -6.31
C GLY A 142 6.97 20.13 -5.45
N GLU A 143 6.86 18.81 -5.64
CA GLU A 143 5.83 17.97 -5.00
C GLU A 143 6.43 16.73 -4.32
N HIS A 144 6.11 16.50 -3.04
CA HIS A 144 6.60 15.33 -2.29
C HIS A 144 6.18 13.99 -2.92
N GLY A 145 4.98 13.93 -3.51
CA GLY A 145 4.46 12.73 -4.17
C GLY A 145 5.32 12.31 -5.36
N GLU A 146 5.76 13.28 -6.17
CA GLU A 146 6.61 13.03 -7.34
C GLU A 146 8.00 12.57 -6.93
N VAL A 147 8.61 13.25 -5.94
CA VAL A 147 9.91 12.86 -5.38
C VAL A 147 9.88 11.43 -4.84
N ALA A 148 8.84 11.07 -4.09
CA ALA A 148 8.67 9.72 -3.56
C ALA A 148 8.52 8.68 -4.68
N PHE A 149 7.73 8.98 -5.73
CA PHE A 149 7.56 8.09 -6.88
C PHE A 149 8.87 7.86 -7.63
N LEU A 150 9.65 8.92 -7.85
CA LEU A 150 10.91 8.88 -8.59
C LEU A 150 11.97 8.06 -7.84
N LEU A 151 12.11 8.27 -6.53
CA LEU A 151 13.06 7.54 -5.69
C LEU A 151 12.68 6.07 -5.51
N LYS A 152 11.38 5.75 -5.42
CA LYS A 152 10.90 4.37 -5.37
C LYS A 152 11.37 3.57 -6.59
N ASN A 153 11.32 4.17 -7.78
CA ASN A 153 11.70 3.49 -9.02
C ASN A 153 13.22 3.31 -9.16
N ARG A 154 14.04 4.18 -8.54
CA ARG A 154 15.50 3.98 -8.46
C ARG A 154 15.88 2.74 -7.65
N ARG A 155 15.21 2.53 -6.51
CA ARG A 155 15.45 1.36 -5.65
C ARG A 155 15.11 0.03 -6.32
N LYS A 156 14.21 0.00 -7.32
CA LYS A 156 13.87 -1.22 -8.07
C LYS A 156 14.90 -1.60 -9.14
N LYS A 157 15.77 -0.68 -9.54
CA LYS A 157 16.78 -0.92 -10.59
C LYS A 157 18.14 -1.37 -10.04
N ASN A 158 18.34 -1.23 -8.74
CA ASN A 158 19.51 -1.71 -8.00
C ASN A 158 19.14 -2.97 -7.23
#